data_AF-E2C3P1-F1
#
_entry.id   AF-E2C3P1-F1
#
_cell.length_a   1.000
_cell.length_b   1.000
_cell.length_c   1.000
_cell.angle_alpha   90.00
_cell.angle_beta   90.00
_cell.angle_gamma   90.00
#
_symmetry.space_group_name_H-M   'P 1'
#
loop_
_entity.id
_entity.type
_entity.pdbx_description
1 polymer ?
#
loop_
_entity_poly.entity_id
_entity_poly.type
_entity_poly.pdbx_seq_one_letter_code
_entity_poly.pdbx_strand_id
1 'polypeptide(L)' 'RCLRYGHIAATCQSDNELAGRCFRCGGAGHVAQGCTAEVRCPLC' A
#
# COMPACT_ATOMS: atom_id res chain seq x y z
N ARG A 1 0.98 3.49 6.26
CA ARG A 1 2.08 2.81 5.52
C ARG A 1 2.22 3.44 4.14
N CYS A 2 3.36 4.06 3.82
CA CYS A 2 3.49 4.93 2.65
C CYS A 2 4.21 4.32 1.44
N LEU A 3 4.58 3.03 1.50
CA LEU A 3 5.32 2.28 0.45
C LEU A 3 6.70 2.86 0.06
N ARG A 4 7.18 3.91 0.74
CA ARG A 4 8.53 4.42 0.51
C ARG A 4 9.56 3.56 1.22
N TYR A 5 10.67 3.28 0.53
CA TYR A 5 11.86 2.72 1.15
C TYR A 5 12.57 3.77 2.01
N GLY A 6 13.38 3.33 2.98
CA GLY A 6 14.18 4.20 3.84
C GLY A 6 13.62 4.45 5.25
N HIS A 7 12.45 3.90 5.59
CA HIS A 7 11.94 3.88 6.95
C HIS A 7 10.95 2.72 7.16
N ILE A 8 10.68 2.37 8.41
CA ILE A 8 9.73 1.31 8.75
C ILE A 8 8.32 1.87 8.94
N ALA A 9 7.30 1.00 8.84
CA ALA A 9 5.90 1.41 9.00
C ALA A 9 5.62 2.16 10.32
N ALA A 10 6.33 1.81 11.39
CA ALA A 10 6.22 2.44 12.70
C ALA A 10 6.73 3.90 12.75
N THR A 11 7.59 4.30 11.80
CA THR A 11 8.17 5.64 11.70
C THR A 11 7.77 6.37 10.41
N CYS A 12 6.81 5.83 9.64
CA CYS A 12 6.27 6.50 8.45
C CYS A 12 5.42 7.70 8.89
N GLN A 13 5.96 8.91 8.77
CA GLN A 13 5.28 10.18 9.04
C GLN A 13 4.43 10.68 7.85
N SER A 14 4.17 9.86 6.84
CA SER A 14 3.40 10.33 5.68
C SER A 14 1.90 10.19 5.90
N ASP A 15 1.18 11.31 5.73
CA ASP A 15 -0.27 11.42 5.45
C ASP A 15 -0.65 10.84 4.07
N ASN A 16 0.03 9.77 3.64
CA ASN A 16 -0.13 9.29 2.28
C ASN A 16 -1.47 8.56 2.17
N GLU A 17 -2.30 8.97 1.21
CA GLU A 17 -3.59 8.36 0.85
C GLU A 17 -3.48 6.85 0.52
N LEU A 18 -2.24 6.37 0.34
CA LEU A 18 -1.86 4.97 0.15
C LEU A 18 -1.86 4.15 1.45
N ALA A 19 -1.98 4.78 2.63
CA ALA A 19 -1.86 4.16 3.94
C ALA A 19 -2.93 3.11 4.28
N GLY A 20 -4.02 3.05 3.51
CA GLY A 20 -5.07 2.02 3.61
C GLY A 20 -5.36 1.31 2.29
N ARG A 21 -4.48 1.47 1.29
CA ARG A 21 -4.66 0.88 -0.03
C ARG A 21 -3.89 -0.43 -0.15
N CYS A 22 -4.46 -1.35 -0.90
CA CYS A 22 -3.92 -2.64 -1.19
C CYS A 22 -2.64 -2.48 -2.00
N PHE A 23 -1.53 -2.98 -1.47
CA PHE A 23 -0.21 -2.97 -2.11
C PHE A 23 -0.16 -3.80 -3.40
N ARG A 24 -1.15 -4.66 -3.63
CA ARG A 24 -1.23 -5.55 -4.79
C ARG A 24 -1.94 -4.91 -5.99
N CYS A 25 -2.94 -4.06 -5.76
CA CYS A 25 -3.80 -3.51 -6.82
C CYS A 25 -4.12 -2.01 -6.68
N GLY A 26 -3.71 -1.36 -5.59
CA GLY A 26 -4.00 0.05 -5.29
C GLY A 26 -5.41 0.32 -4.73
N GLY A 27 -6.28 -0.68 -4.61
CA GLY A 27 -7.66 -0.53 -4.11
C GLY A 27 -7.74 -0.30 -2.59
N ALA A 28 -8.69 0.51 -2.11
CA ALA A 28 -8.92 0.71 -0.67
C ALA A 28 -9.87 -0.35 -0.09
N GLY A 29 -9.84 -0.55 1.24
CA GLY A 29 -10.80 -1.40 1.96
C GLY A 29 -10.41 -2.88 2.10
N HIS A 30 -9.27 -3.30 1.55
CA HIS A 30 -8.69 -4.62 1.79
C HIS A 30 -7.16 -4.55 1.77
N VAL A 31 -6.52 -5.52 2.43
CA VAL A 31 -5.07 -5.68 2.39
C VAL A 31 -4.67 -6.66 1.29
N ALA A 32 -3.41 -6.62 0.85
CA ALA A 32 -2.89 -7.49 -0.21
C ALA A 32 -3.17 -8.99 0.02
N GLN A 33 -3.23 -9.43 1.27
CA GLN A 33 -3.51 -10.81 1.63
C GLN A 33 -4.95 -11.25 1.27
N GLY A 34 -5.92 -10.35 1.29
CA GLY A 34 -7.32 -10.59 0.88
C GLY A 34 -7.64 -10.08 -0.53
N CYS A 35 -6.63 -9.71 -1.30
CA CYS A 35 -6.83 -9.12 -2.62
C CYS A 35 -6.97 -10.22 -3.68
N THR A 36 -8.14 -10.33 -4.30
CA THR A 36 -8.41 -11.25 -5.41
C THR A 36 -8.13 -10.63 -6.79
N ALA A 37 -7.82 -9.33 -6.83
CA ALA A 37 -7.46 -8.64 -8.07
C ALA A 37 -6.06 -9.03 -8.56
N GLU A 38 -5.84 -8.89 -9.86
CA GLU A 38 -4.53 -9.08 -10.47
C GLU A 38 -3.49 -8.14 -9.84
N VAL A 39 -2.26 -8.64 -9.72
CA VAL A 39 -1.14 -7.85 -9.19
C VAL A 39 -0.82 -6.73 -10.18
N ARG A 40 -1.32 -5.53 -9.89
CA ARG A 40 -0.97 -4.31 -10.58
C ARG A 40 -0.17 -3.45 -9.63
N CYS A 41 1.12 -3.36 -9.90
CA CYS A 41 1.98 -2.46 -9.15
C CYS A 41 1.58 -1.02 -9.51
N PRO A 42 1.06 -0.21 -8.58
CA PRO A 42 0.73 1.19 -8.88
C PRO A 42 1.97 2.08 -9.07
N LEU A 43 3.16 1.49 -9.08
CA LEU A 43 4.47 2.14 -9.22
C LEU A 43 5.23 1.68 -10.48
N CYS A 44 4.67 0.77 -11.29
CA CYS A 44 5.25 0.25 -12.53
C CYS A 44 4.28 0.48 -13.69
#